data_AF-A0A527ICP6-F1
#
_entry.id   AF-A0A527ICP6-F1
#
_cell.length_a   1.000
_cell.length_b   1.000
_cell.length_c   1.000
_cell.angle_alpha   90.00
_cell.angle_beta   90.00
_cell.angle_gamma   90.00
#
_symmetry.space_group_name_H-M   'P 1'
#
loop_
_entity.id
_entity.type
_entity.pdbx_description
1 polymer ?
#
loop_
_entity_poly.entity_id
_entity_poly.type
_entity_poly.pdbx_seq_one_letter_code
_entity_poly.pdbx_strand_id
1 'polypeptide(L)'
;MLGLLKTVGLGMLVASTLAVTSLAHAEDIKLMDGVAPRPDDTRMTAAGAFKKDPPWVIGMSDFGVNANTWTVQVAHEAENAAAKDKRISKFILLDAGFDQKKQVADIEDLI
;
A
#
# COMPACT_ATOMS: atom_id res chain seq x y z
N MET A 1 13.54 -25.02 47.36
CA MET A 1 14.34 -24.20 46.42
C MET A 1 13.81 -24.23 44.98
N LEU A 2 13.45 -25.40 44.44
CA LEU A 2 12.97 -25.54 43.04
C LEU A 2 11.65 -24.80 42.73
N GLY A 3 10.72 -24.70 43.69
CA GLY A 3 9.46 -23.98 43.52
C GLY A 3 9.62 -22.45 43.43
N LEU A 4 10.50 -21.88 44.28
CA LEU A 4 10.81 -20.46 44.28
C LEU A 4 11.49 -20.01 42.98
N LEU A 5 12.40 -20.84 42.44
CA LEU A 5 13.04 -20.57 41.15
C LEU A 5 12.04 -20.53 39.97
N LYS A 6 11.01 -21.39 40.00
CA LYS A 6 9.96 -21.41 38.96
C LYS A 6 9.05 -20.19 39.03
N THR A 7 8.69 -19.75 40.24
CA THR A 7 7.87 -18.55 40.45
C THR A 7 8.62 -17.29 40.04
N VAL A 8 9.91 -17.20 40.35
CA VAL A 8 10.78 -16.09 39.93
C VAL A 8 10.98 -16.09 38.41
N GLY A 9 11.22 -17.25 37.80
CA GLY A 9 11.36 -17.38 36.35
C GLY A 9 10.08 -17.00 35.58
N LEU A 10 8.91 -17.41 36.09
CA LEU A 10 7.62 -17.06 35.49
C LEU A 10 7.29 -15.57 35.65
N GLY A 11 7.61 -14.99 36.82
CA GLY A 11 7.45 -13.56 37.06
C GLY A 11 8.33 -12.70 36.16
N MET A 12 9.56 -13.14 35.91
CA MET A 12 10.48 -12.47 34.99
C MET A 12 9.99 -12.54 33.54
N LEU A 13 9.43 -13.69 33.12
CA LEU A 13 8.88 -13.87 31.77
C LEU A 13 7.68 -12.93 31.51
N VAL A 14 6.76 -12.81 32.49
CA VAL A 14 5.58 -11.92 32.40
C VAL A 14 5.99 -10.44 32.42
N ALA A 15 6.99 -10.08 33.24
CA ALA A 15 7.52 -8.71 33.24
C ALA A 15 8.16 -8.36 31.90
N SER A 16 8.89 -9.29 31.28
CA SER A 16 9.49 -9.06 29.97
C SER A 16 8.47 -8.94 28.84
N THR A 17 7.35 -9.68 28.86
CA THR A 17 6.32 -9.54 27.81
C THR A 17 5.55 -8.23 27.93
N LEU A 18 5.29 -7.73 29.15
CA LEU A 18 4.64 -6.44 29.37
C LEU A 18 5.54 -5.25 29.02
N ALA A 19 6.85 -5.36 29.22
CA ALA A 19 7.80 -4.30 28.89
C ALA A 19 8.04 -4.14 27.37
N VAL A 20 7.83 -5.20 26.57
CA VAL A 20 8.01 -5.15 25.11
C VAL A 20 6.77 -4.62 24.40
N THR A 21 5.56 -4.78 24.96
CA THR A 21 4.32 -4.27 24.36
C THR A 21 4.22 -2.74 24.33
N SER A 22 4.89 -2.01 25.23
CA SER A 22 4.90 -0.54 25.25
C SER A 22 5.80 0.10 24.18
N LEU A 23 6.56 -0.70 23.42
CA LEU A 23 7.38 -0.23 22.30
C LEU A 23 6.73 -0.53 20.93
N ALA A 24 5.57 -1.19 20.91
CA ALA A 24 4.84 -1.55 19.70
C ALA A 24 3.79 -0.48 19.31
N HIS A 25 4.10 0.80 19.51
CA HIS A 25 3.29 1.87 18.92
C HIS A 25 3.66 1.99 17.45
N ALA A 26 2.67 1.93 16.57
CA ALA A 26 2.85 2.35 15.19
C ALA A 26 3.25 3.83 15.22
N GLU A 27 4.32 4.19 14.50
CA GLU A 27 4.71 5.58 14.33
C GLU A 27 3.54 6.35 13.69
N ASP A 28 3.27 7.55 14.20
CA ASP A 28 2.24 8.40 13.61
C ASP A 28 2.57 8.65 12.14
N ILE A 29 1.58 8.50 11.27
CA ILE A 29 1.75 8.70 9.83
C ILE A 29 1.96 10.20 9.59
N LYS A 30 3.22 10.62 9.47
CA LYS A 30 3.56 11.95 9.00
C LYS A 30 3.36 12.01 7.49
N LEU A 31 2.24 12.60 7.07
CA LEU A 31 2.05 13.03 5.68
C LEU A 31 2.92 14.26 5.39
N MET A 32 3.05 14.62 4.11
CA MET A 32 3.74 15.85 3.71
C MET A 32 3.11 17.08 4.38
N ASP A 33 3.91 18.09 4.70
CA ASP A 33 3.42 19.33 5.31
C ASP A 33 2.34 19.97 4.42
N GLY A 34 1.17 20.24 5.01
CA GLY A 34 0.00 20.76 4.29
C GLY A 34 -0.95 19.69 3.73
N VAL A 35 -0.59 18.40 3.78
CA VAL A 35 -1.50 17.30 3.45
C VAL A 35 -2.21 16.84 4.72
N ALA A 36 -3.35 17.46 5.01
CA ALA A 36 -4.24 17.04 6.08
C ALA A 36 -5.53 16.44 5.49
N PRO A 37 -6.11 15.39 6.11
CA PRO A 37 -7.47 14.99 5.82
C PRO A 37 -8.41 16.20 5.91
N ARG A 38 -9.43 16.25 5.05
CA ARG A 38 -10.45 17.30 5.12
C ARG A 38 -11.05 17.28 6.53
N PRO A 39 -11.09 18.43 7.25
CA PRO A 39 -11.75 18.51 8.55
C PRO A 39 -13.18 18.00 8.42
N ASP A 40 -13.61 17.19 9.39
CA ASP A 40 -14.96 16.59 9.49
C ASP A 40 -15.31 15.50 8.44
N ASP A 41 -14.38 15.10 7.57
CA ASP A 41 -14.61 13.97 6.67
C ASP A 41 -14.34 12.63 7.37
N THR A 42 -15.42 12.05 7.91
CA THR A 42 -15.41 10.76 8.60
C THR A 42 -15.76 9.58 7.69
N ARG A 43 -15.88 9.82 6.36
CA ARG A 43 -16.26 8.78 5.41
C ARG A 43 -15.14 7.74 5.32
N MET A 44 -15.42 6.55 5.79
CA MET A 44 -14.54 5.39 5.68
C MET A 44 -15.18 4.35 4.78
N THR A 45 -14.41 3.82 3.84
CA THR A 45 -14.81 2.63 3.09
C THR A 45 -14.62 1.40 3.96
N ALA A 46 -15.67 0.59 4.12
CA ALA A 46 -15.56 -0.67 4.85
C ALA A 46 -14.58 -1.63 4.16
N ALA A 47 -13.88 -2.46 4.95
CA ALA A 47 -12.96 -3.45 4.41
C ALA A 47 -13.67 -4.36 3.41
N GLY A 48 -13.10 -4.46 2.20
CA GLY A 48 -13.66 -5.30 1.13
C GLY A 48 -14.89 -4.74 0.41
N ALA A 49 -15.34 -3.50 0.70
CA ALA A 49 -16.53 -2.91 0.08
C ALA A 49 -16.51 -2.91 -1.47
N PHE A 50 -15.32 -2.86 -2.06
CA PHE A 50 -15.12 -2.89 -3.52
C PHE A 50 -14.37 -4.13 -4.02
N LYS A 51 -14.30 -5.19 -3.20
CA LYS A 51 -13.64 -6.44 -3.60
C LYS A 51 -14.39 -7.04 -4.79
N LYS A 52 -13.64 -7.37 -5.85
CA LYS A 52 -14.14 -8.09 -7.02
C LYS A 52 -13.34 -9.37 -7.17
N ASP A 53 -14.01 -10.47 -7.54
CA ASP A 53 -13.33 -11.70 -7.89
C ASP A 53 -12.63 -11.54 -9.26
N PRO A 54 -11.50 -12.23 -9.48
CA PRO A 54 -10.81 -12.21 -10.77
C PRO A 54 -11.66 -12.86 -11.88
N PRO A 55 -11.37 -12.59 -13.18
CA PRO A 55 -10.20 -11.86 -13.64
C PRO A 55 -10.38 -10.34 -13.70
N TRP A 56 -9.34 -9.60 -13.30
CA TRP A 56 -9.34 -8.14 -13.22
C TRP A 56 -8.85 -7.49 -14.50
N VAL A 57 -9.44 -6.35 -14.83
CA VAL A 57 -8.86 -5.34 -15.72
C VAL A 57 -8.16 -4.32 -14.83
N ILE A 58 -6.87 -4.10 -15.03
CA ILE A 58 -6.06 -3.15 -14.26
C ILE A 58 -5.59 -2.04 -15.19
N GLY A 59 -5.90 -0.79 -14.82
CA GLY A 59 -5.40 0.41 -15.47
C GLY A 59 -4.25 1.05 -14.68
N MET A 60 -3.25 1.54 -15.39
CA MET A 60 -2.13 2.30 -14.85
C MET A 60 -1.92 3.55 -15.73
N SER A 61 -2.11 4.73 -15.13
CA SER A 61 -1.65 6.00 -15.71
C SER A 61 -0.27 6.31 -15.14
N ASP A 62 0.76 6.20 -15.98
CA ASP A 62 2.13 6.56 -15.65
C ASP A 62 2.37 8.03 -16.00
N PHE A 63 3.01 8.78 -15.11
CA PHE A 63 3.27 10.21 -15.35
C PHE A 63 4.26 10.46 -16.49
N GLY A 64 5.17 9.51 -16.75
CA GLY A 64 6.16 9.63 -17.81
C GLY A 64 6.97 8.36 -17.95
N VAL A 65 6.54 7.46 -18.84
CA VAL A 65 7.22 6.17 -19.05
C VAL A 65 8.68 6.40 -19.48
N ASN A 66 8.92 7.36 -20.38
CA ASN A 66 10.25 7.69 -20.89
C ASN A 66 10.95 8.82 -20.12
N ALA A 67 10.53 9.11 -18.89
CA ALA A 67 11.13 10.15 -18.07
C ALA A 67 12.60 9.90 -17.77
N ASN A 68 12.94 8.65 -17.47
CA ASN A 68 14.27 8.17 -17.13
C ASN A 68 14.30 6.64 -17.22
N THR A 69 15.44 6.03 -16.91
CA THR A 69 15.60 4.58 -17.03
C THR A 69 14.73 3.79 -16.04
N TRP A 70 14.42 4.33 -14.86
CA TRP A 70 13.65 3.61 -13.86
C TRP A 70 12.14 3.63 -14.15
N THR A 71 11.61 4.69 -14.76
CA THR A 71 10.20 4.70 -15.20
C THR A 71 9.95 3.71 -16.34
N VAL A 72 10.90 3.61 -17.29
CA VAL A 72 10.83 2.60 -18.36
C VAL A 72 10.84 1.18 -17.77
N GLN A 73 11.69 0.94 -16.77
CA GLN A 73 11.74 -0.35 -16.09
C GLN A 73 10.43 -0.66 -15.36
N VAL A 74 9.88 0.29 -14.60
CA VAL A 74 8.61 0.10 -13.88
C VAL A 74 7.48 -0.26 -14.84
N ALA A 75 7.35 0.45 -15.96
CA ALA A 75 6.34 0.15 -16.97
C ALA A 75 6.44 -1.30 -17.48
N HIS A 76 7.62 -1.73 -17.92
CA HIS A 76 7.80 -3.07 -18.46
C HIS A 76 7.73 -4.18 -17.41
N GLU A 77 8.18 -3.93 -16.19
CA GLU A 77 8.03 -4.89 -15.08
C GLU A 77 6.57 -5.06 -14.67
N ALA A 78 5.78 -3.97 -14.67
CA ALA A 78 4.34 -4.02 -14.41
C ALA A 78 3.60 -4.82 -15.50
N GLU A 79 3.89 -4.55 -16.78
CA GLU A 79 3.35 -5.33 -17.91
C GLU A 79 3.68 -6.81 -17.78
N ASN A 80 4.94 -7.15 -17.51
CA ASN A 80 5.42 -8.52 -17.36
C ASN A 80 4.80 -9.24 -16.16
N ALA A 81 4.63 -8.53 -15.03
CA ALA A 81 3.98 -9.08 -13.84
C ALA A 81 2.49 -9.37 -14.13
N ALA A 82 1.80 -8.44 -14.78
CA ALA A 82 0.41 -8.61 -15.16
C ALA A 82 0.21 -9.76 -16.16
N ALA A 83 1.09 -9.89 -17.15
CA ALA A 83 1.04 -10.98 -18.13
C ALA A 83 1.24 -12.38 -17.51
N LYS A 84 1.96 -12.47 -16.39
CA LYS A 84 2.21 -13.73 -15.67
C LYS A 84 1.10 -14.11 -14.70
N ASP A 85 0.29 -13.15 -14.27
CA ASP A 85 -0.80 -13.40 -13.32
C ASP A 85 -2.11 -13.73 -14.05
N LYS A 86 -2.52 -15.00 -13.96
CA LYS A 86 -3.77 -15.49 -14.57
C LYS A 86 -5.03 -14.82 -14.04
N ARG A 87 -4.93 -14.10 -12.91
CA ARG A 87 -6.04 -13.34 -12.34
C ARG A 87 -6.25 -11.99 -13.03
N ILE A 88 -5.36 -11.58 -13.94
CA ILE A 88 -5.49 -10.32 -14.68
C ILE A 88 -5.86 -10.67 -16.13
N SER A 89 -7.05 -10.24 -16.57
CA SER A 89 -7.49 -10.43 -17.96
C SER A 89 -6.95 -9.36 -18.90
N LYS A 90 -6.70 -8.15 -18.39
CA LYS A 90 -6.18 -7.03 -19.17
C LYS A 90 -5.39 -6.07 -18.30
N PHE A 91 -4.22 -5.67 -18.78
CA PHE A 91 -3.46 -4.55 -18.23
C PHE A 91 -3.45 -3.41 -19.25
N ILE A 92 -3.76 -2.20 -18.80
CA ILE A 92 -3.81 -0.99 -19.64
C ILE A 92 -2.80 -0.02 -19.06
N LEU A 93 -1.74 0.26 -19.82
CA LEU A 93 -0.75 1.27 -19.48
C LEU A 93 -0.96 2.50 -20.37
N LEU A 94 -1.14 3.66 -19.75
CA LEU A 94 -1.21 4.95 -20.42
C LEU A 94 -0.03 5.81 -19.96
N ASP A 95 0.66 6.46 -20.89
CA ASP A 95 1.78 7.37 -20.60
C ASP A 95 1.30 8.83 -20.71
N ALA A 96 1.29 9.55 -19.59
CA ALA A 96 0.89 10.96 -19.54
C ALA A 96 1.94 11.90 -20.18
N GLY A 97 3.16 11.43 -20.46
CA GLY A 97 4.17 12.22 -21.16
C GLY A 97 4.54 13.52 -20.47
N PHE A 98 4.56 13.52 -19.12
CA PHE A 98 4.78 14.69 -18.26
C PHE A 98 3.72 15.80 -18.35
N ASP A 99 2.58 15.54 -18.97
CA ASP A 99 1.47 16.49 -19.01
C ASP A 99 0.47 16.15 -17.90
N GLN A 100 0.36 17.04 -16.92
CA GLN A 100 -0.56 16.87 -15.79
C GLN A 100 -2.03 16.83 -16.24
N LYS A 101 -2.42 17.59 -17.27
CA LYS A 101 -3.79 17.57 -17.79
C LYS A 101 -4.06 16.24 -18.49
N LYS A 102 -3.08 15.72 -19.23
CA LYS A 102 -3.16 14.39 -19.82
C LYS A 102 -3.26 13.32 -18.74
N GLN A 103 -2.49 13.42 -17.65
CA GLN A 103 -2.58 12.46 -16.55
C GLN A 103 -3.99 12.41 -15.95
N VAL A 104 -4.63 13.57 -15.76
CA VAL A 104 -6.03 13.62 -15.31
C VAL A 104 -6.96 12.97 -16.33
N ALA A 105 -6.82 13.28 -17.62
CA ALA A 105 -7.63 12.68 -18.68
C ALA A 105 -7.44 11.14 -18.77
N ASP A 106 -6.20 10.66 -18.67
CA ASP A 106 -5.88 9.23 -18.67
C ASP A 106 -6.54 8.51 -17.49
N ILE A 107 -6.60 9.13 -16.30
CA ILE A 107 -7.28 8.56 -15.13
C ILE A 107 -8.79 8.49 -15.36
N GLU A 108 -9.40 9.55 -15.90
CA GLU A 108 -10.83 9.56 -16.21
C GLU A 108 -11.21 8.52 -17.29
N ASP A 109 -10.32 8.26 -18.26
CA ASP A 109 -10.52 7.24 -19.29
C ASP A 109 -10.36 5.79 -18.76
N LEU A 110 -9.69 5.61 -17.62
CA LEU A 110 -9.44 4.30 -16.99
C LEU A 110 -10.53 3.87 -15.99
N ILE A 111 -11.38 4.80 -15.52
CA ILE A 111 -12.43 4.59 -14.51
C ILE A 111 -13.80 4.42 -15.18
#